data_AF-A0A925IFC7-F1
#
_entry.id   AF-A0A925IFC7-F1
#
_cell.length_a   1.000
_cell.length_b   1.000
_cell.length_c   1.000
_cell.angle_alpha   90.00
_cell.angle_beta   90.00
_cell.angle_gamma   90.00
#
_symmetry.space_group_name_H-M   'P 1'
#
loop_
_entity.id
_entity.type
_entity.pdbx_description
1 polymer ?
#
loop_
_entity_poly.entity_id
_entity_poly.type
_entity_poly.pdbx_seq_one_letter_code
_entity_poly.pdbx_strand_id
1 'polypeptide(L)'
;TSSGLISKTVQPPFVAPGDAAVYTITINNTTDAVMPNVVMTDNVPAELQVISAAASSGSVTVNGQQVYFEQNALNPGESITITVTTQVRSEVAVPFLVRNQACLNLTPQQCASAQLLSVNQLPQTGETPQWRGLALLSMIGMMLTAGMLLFRLRSA
;
A
#
# COMPACT_ATOMS: atom_id res chain seq x y z
N THR A 1 -4.95 -20.26 -0.93
CA THR A 1 -3.90 -20.37 0.10
C THR A 1 -2.66 -19.70 -0.46
N SER A 2 -2.11 -18.66 0.19
CA SER A 2 -0.81 -18.13 -0.25
C SER A 2 0.23 -19.20 0.06
N SER A 3 0.83 -19.80 -0.96
CA SER A 3 2.06 -20.55 -0.75
C SER A 3 3.10 -19.57 -0.19
N GLY A 4 3.81 -19.95 0.87
CA GLY A 4 4.86 -19.12 1.48
C GLY A 4 6.00 -18.77 0.52
N LEU A 5 5.97 -19.32 -0.70
CA LEU A 5 6.93 -19.08 -1.77
C LEU A 5 6.79 -17.71 -2.45
N ILE A 6 5.59 -17.11 -2.45
CA ILE A 6 5.38 -15.78 -3.04
C ILE A 6 4.40 -14.97 -2.21
N SER A 7 4.75 -13.73 -1.93
CA SER A 7 3.87 -12.75 -1.29
C SER A 7 3.91 -11.43 -2.05
N LYS A 8 2.86 -10.61 -1.89
CA LYS A 8 2.73 -9.32 -2.54
C LYS A 8 1.99 -8.36 -1.62
N THR A 9 2.55 -7.18 -1.43
CA THR A 9 1.95 -6.09 -0.67
C THR A 9 2.00 -4.80 -1.50
N VAL A 10 1.27 -3.78 -1.05
CA VAL A 10 1.25 -2.46 -1.69
C VAL A 10 1.27 -1.38 -0.62
N GLN A 11 2.02 -0.31 -0.85
CA GLN A 11 2.06 0.86 0.02
C GLN A 11 2.09 2.16 -0.80
N PRO A 12 1.24 3.14 -0.46
CA PRO A 12 0.11 3.04 0.49
C PRO A 12 -1.05 2.20 -0.11
N PRO A 13 -1.93 1.63 0.73
CA PRO A 13 -3.08 0.86 0.26
C PRO A 13 -4.23 1.74 -0.28
N PHE A 14 -4.14 3.06 -0.08
CA PHE A 14 -5.09 4.07 -0.56
C PHE A 14 -4.35 5.16 -1.33
N VAL A 15 -4.76 5.44 -2.57
CA VAL A 15 -4.04 6.36 -3.48
C VAL A 15 -5.02 7.14 -4.37
N ALA A 16 -4.83 8.44 -4.51
CA ALA A 16 -5.65 9.25 -5.42
C ALA A 16 -5.21 9.07 -6.89
N PRO A 17 -6.09 9.33 -7.88
CA PRO A 17 -5.68 9.36 -9.28
C PRO A 17 -4.50 10.33 -9.49
N GLY A 18 -3.47 9.88 -10.20
CA GLY A 18 -2.21 10.62 -10.41
C GLY A 18 -1.13 10.34 -9.36
N ASP A 19 -1.45 9.72 -8.22
CA ASP A 19 -0.46 9.40 -7.19
C ASP A 19 0.17 8.01 -7.39
N ALA A 20 1.33 7.81 -6.78
CA ALA A 20 2.11 6.58 -6.90
C ALA A 20 1.86 5.60 -5.74
N ALA A 21 1.96 4.31 -6.06
CA ALA A 21 1.96 3.19 -5.12
C ALA A 21 3.12 2.24 -5.44
N VAL A 22 3.77 1.72 -4.40
CA VAL A 22 4.83 0.73 -4.55
C VAL A 22 4.30 -0.64 -4.17
N TYR A 23 4.34 -1.58 -5.11
CA TYR A 23 4.12 -2.99 -4.85
C TYR A 23 5.44 -3.65 -4.46
N THR A 24 5.43 -4.42 -3.37
CA THR A 24 6.56 -5.23 -2.94
C THR A 24 6.18 -6.69 -3.10
N ILE A 25 6.90 -7.40 -3.97
CA ILE A 25 6.73 -8.83 -4.22
C ILE A 25 7.94 -9.54 -3.60
N THR A 26 7.70 -10.52 -2.74
CA THR A 26 8.76 -11.35 -2.17
C THR A 26 8.61 -12.77 -2.69
N ILE A 27 9.69 -13.30 -3.26
CA ILE A 27 9.82 -14.72 -3.60
C ILE A 27 10.75 -15.34 -2.57
N ASN A 28 10.31 -16.37 -1.86
CA ASN A 28 11.07 -17.01 -0.79
C ASN A 28 11.18 -18.51 -1.06
N ASN A 29 12.38 -19.08 -1.03
CA ASN A 29 12.51 -20.52 -1.10
C ASN A 29 12.35 -21.13 0.31
N THR A 30 11.12 -21.49 0.67
CA THR A 30 10.80 -22.13 1.94
C THR A 30 11.01 -23.66 1.92
N THR A 31 11.67 -24.20 0.91
CA THR A 31 11.93 -25.64 0.78
C THR A 31 13.37 -25.97 1.14
N ASP A 32 13.66 -27.26 1.37
CA ASP A 32 15.01 -27.74 1.68
C ASP A 32 15.87 -27.99 0.42
N ALA A 33 15.34 -27.68 -0.77
CA ALA A 33 16.02 -27.88 -2.05
C ALA A 33 16.20 -26.56 -2.81
N VAL A 34 17.20 -26.50 -3.68
CA VAL A 34 17.39 -25.35 -4.58
C VAL A 34 16.19 -25.23 -5.51
N MET A 35 15.63 -24.03 -5.65
CA MET A 35 14.62 -23.70 -6.66
C MET A 35 15.30 -23.21 -7.94
N PRO A 36 15.35 -24.01 -9.01
CA PRO A 36 15.91 -23.56 -10.29
C PRO A 36 14.89 -22.73 -11.08
N ASN A 37 15.39 -21.95 -12.04
CA ASN A 37 14.59 -21.22 -13.04
C ASN A 37 13.43 -20.42 -12.41
N VAL A 38 13.77 -19.58 -11.42
CA VAL A 38 12.80 -18.77 -10.70
C VAL A 38 12.29 -17.67 -11.65
N VAL A 39 11.08 -17.86 -12.16
CA VAL A 39 10.43 -16.93 -13.09
C VAL A 39 9.12 -16.43 -12.49
N MET A 40 8.92 -15.11 -12.49
CA MET A 40 7.67 -14.49 -12.06
C MET A 40 7.15 -13.53 -13.14
N THR A 41 5.83 -13.50 -13.28
CA THR A 41 5.13 -12.54 -14.15
C THR A 41 4.05 -11.82 -13.37
N ASP A 42 3.97 -10.51 -13.56
CA ASP A 42 2.96 -9.63 -12.98
C ASP A 42 2.35 -8.75 -14.07
N ASN A 43 1.11 -9.03 -14.45
CA ASN A 43 0.37 -8.22 -15.41
C ASN A 43 -0.39 -7.14 -14.64
N VAL A 44 0.22 -5.95 -14.56
CA VAL A 44 -0.35 -4.84 -13.79
C VAL A 44 -1.66 -4.36 -14.46
N PRO A 45 -2.77 -4.24 -13.71
CA PRO A 45 -4.05 -3.81 -14.26
C PRO A 45 -4.01 -2.44 -14.94
N ALA A 46 -4.89 -2.24 -15.93
CA ALA A 46 -4.86 -1.07 -16.82
C ALA A 46 -5.15 0.26 -16.09
N GLU A 47 -5.81 0.22 -14.94
CA GLU A 47 -6.04 1.38 -14.07
C GLU A 47 -4.75 1.96 -13.50
N LEU A 48 -3.67 1.19 -13.53
CA LEU A 48 -2.34 1.57 -13.08
C LEU A 48 -1.38 1.69 -14.28
N GLN A 49 -0.38 2.53 -14.13
CA GLN A 49 0.76 2.65 -15.02
C GLN A 49 2.02 2.19 -14.30
N VAL A 50 2.78 1.27 -14.89
CA VAL A 50 4.10 0.89 -14.37
C VAL A 50 5.10 2.00 -14.68
N ILE A 51 5.74 2.53 -13.65
CA ILE A 51 6.76 3.59 -13.77
C ILE A 51 8.16 2.98 -13.76
N SER A 52 8.42 2.06 -12.85
CA SER A 52 9.71 1.39 -12.72
C SER A 52 9.59 0.08 -11.96
N ALA A 53 10.53 -0.84 -12.17
CA ALA A 53 10.69 -2.03 -11.34
C ALA A 53 12.17 -2.27 -11.02
N ALA A 54 12.44 -2.81 -9.84
CA ALA A 54 13.77 -3.21 -9.40
C ALA A 54 13.70 -4.53 -8.62
N ALA A 55 14.80 -5.27 -8.59
CA ALA A 55 14.92 -6.51 -7.82
C ALA A 55 16.20 -6.50 -6.99
N SER A 56 16.19 -7.13 -5.81
CA SER A 56 17.36 -7.27 -4.94
C SER A 56 18.46 -8.15 -5.54
N SER A 57 18.07 -9.06 -6.43
CA SER A 57 18.94 -9.95 -7.21
C SER A 57 18.18 -10.43 -8.45
N GLY A 58 18.87 -11.05 -9.40
CA GLY A 58 18.26 -11.50 -10.66
C GLY A 58 18.01 -10.35 -11.63
N SER A 59 17.18 -10.59 -12.64
CA SER A 59 16.84 -9.63 -13.68
C SER A 59 15.35 -9.32 -13.64
N VAL A 60 15.01 -8.04 -13.72
CA VAL A 60 13.62 -7.57 -13.86
C VAL A 60 13.49 -6.73 -15.12
N THR A 61 12.48 -7.02 -15.92
CA THR A 61 12.17 -6.31 -17.17
C THR A 61 10.73 -5.84 -17.14
N VAL A 62 10.48 -4.64 -17.66
CA VAL A 62 9.14 -4.07 -17.81
C VAL A 62 8.82 -3.95 -19.30
N ASN A 63 7.75 -4.58 -19.75
CA ASN A 63 7.21 -4.47 -21.10
C ASN A 63 5.76 -3.96 -21.04
N GLY A 64 5.58 -2.66 -21.24
CA GLY A 64 4.28 -2.01 -21.08
C GLY A 64 3.78 -2.11 -19.63
N GLN A 65 2.74 -2.92 -19.40
CA GLN A 65 2.16 -3.18 -18.07
C GLN A 65 2.62 -4.52 -17.47
N GLN A 66 3.37 -5.32 -18.22
CA GLN A 66 3.88 -6.59 -17.73
C GLN A 66 5.25 -6.41 -17.08
N VAL A 67 5.36 -6.83 -15.82
CA VAL A 67 6.64 -6.98 -15.12
C VAL A 67 7.03 -8.45 -15.16
N TYR A 68 8.21 -8.71 -15.72
CA TYR A 68 8.80 -10.03 -15.82
C TYR A 68 10.07 -10.09 -14.97
N PHE A 69 10.21 -11.16 -14.18
CA PHE A 69 11.38 -11.41 -13.35
C PHE A 69 11.94 -12.80 -13.64
N GLU A 70 13.27 -12.91 -13.67
CA GLU A 70 13.96 -14.18 -13.78
C GLU A 70 15.25 -14.22 -12.94
N GLN A 71 15.53 -15.40 -12.38
CA GLN A 71 16.80 -15.75 -11.74
C GLN A 71 17.08 -17.24 -11.89
N ASN A 72 18.34 -17.59 -12.17
CA ASN A 72 18.74 -18.98 -12.46
C ASN A 72 18.43 -19.96 -11.32
N ALA A 73 18.66 -19.55 -10.08
CA ALA A 73 18.42 -20.37 -8.89
C ALA A 73 18.20 -19.51 -7.64
N LEU A 74 17.46 -20.07 -6.68
CA LEU A 74 17.29 -19.54 -5.33
C LEU A 74 17.55 -20.67 -4.33
N ASN A 75 18.54 -20.52 -3.46
CA ASN A 75 18.92 -21.56 -2.51
C ASN A 75 17.90 -21.69 -1.37
N PRO A 76 17.88 -22.82 -0.63
CA PRO A 76 17.03 -22.98 0.55
C PRO A 76 17.17 -21.80 1.53
N GLY A 77 16.04 -21.22 1.93
CA GLY A 77 15.99 -20.09 2.86
C GLY A 77 16.33 -18.71 2.27
N GLU A 78 16.73 -18.63 1.00
CA GLU A 78 16.96 -17.34 0.35
C GLU A 78 15.64 -16.67 -0.07
N SER A 79 15.65 -15.33 -0.09
CA SER A 79 14.53 -14.51 -0.51
C SER A 79 14.96 -13.42 -1.47
N ILE A 80 14.12 -13.13 -2.44
CA ILE A 80 14.26 -12.06 -3.42
C ILE A 80 13.13 -11.06 -3.17
N THR A 81 13.45 -9.78 -3.18
CA THR A 81 12.47 -8.69 -3.13
C THR A 81 12.45 -7.95 -4.46
N ILE A 82 11.27 -7.86 -5.06
CA ILE A 82 11.00 -7.12 -6.28
C ILE A 82 10.08 -5.94 -5.92
N THR A 83 10.51 -4.72 -6.23
CA THR A 83 9.71 -3.52 -6.06
C THR A 83 9.19 -3.05 -7.41
N VAL A 84 7.90 -2.76 -7.48
CA VAL A 84 7.24 -2.24 -8.67
C VAL A 84 6.54 -0.93 -8.32
N THR A 85 7.08 0.18 -8.80
CA THR A 85 6.45 1.50 -8.65
C THR A 85 5.40 1.67 -9.74
N THR A 86 4.18 1.93 -9.31
CA THR A 86 3.04 2.20 -10.18
C THR A 86 2.45 3.56 -9.89
N GLN A 87 1.77 4.15 -10.86
CA GLN A 87 0.97 5.37 -10.69
C GLN A 87 -0.48 5.04 -11.05
N VAL A 88 -1.43 5.51 -10.23
CA VAL A 88 -2.85 5.43 -10.60
C VAL A 88 -3.09 6.40 -11.74
N ARG A 89 -3.69 5.94 -12.84
CA ARG A 89 -3.98 6.81 -13.98
C ARG A 89 -4.97 7.91 -13.60
N SER A 90 -4.71 9.15 -14.03
CA SER A 90 -5.49 10.32 -13.64
C SER A 90 -6.92 10.34 -14.21
N GLU A 91 -7.15 9.63 -15.30
CA GLU A 91 -8.42 9.56 -16.04
C GLU A 91 -9.41 8.51 -15.50
N VAL A 92 -9.01 7.72 -14.50
CA VAL A 92 -9.85 6.63 -13.97
C VAL A 92 -10.85 7.17 -12.96
N ALA A 93 -12.13 6.82 -13.15
CA ALA A 93 -13.19 7.18 -12.21
C ALA A 93 -13.04 6.46 -10.88
N VAL A 94 -13.14 7.19 -9.77
CA VAL A 94 -13.05 6.67 -8.40
C VAL A 94 -14.41 6.73 -7.69
N PRO A 95 -14.68 5.88 -6.66
CA PRO A 95 -13.77 4.89 -6.07
C PRO A 95 -13.70 3.58 -6.86
N PHE A 96 -12.52 2.95 -6.87
CA PHE A 96 -12.36 1.58 -7.39
C PHE A 96 -11.34 0.81 -6.59
N LEU A 97 -11.53 -0.51 -6.51
CA LEU A 97 -10.58 -1.45 -5.90
C LEU A 97 -9.84 -2.18 -7.01
N VAL A 98 -8.52 -1.96 -7.12
CA VAL A 98 -7.67 -2.68 -8.07
C VAL A 98 -6.95 -3.83 -7.38
N ARG A 99 -7.06 -5.03 -7.96
CA ARG A 99 -6.30 -6.21 -7.53
C ARG A 99 -5.18 -6.46 -8.52
N ASN A 100 -3.95 -6.24 -8.08
CA ASN A 100 -2.76 -6.57 -8.86
C ASN A 100 -2.26 -7.97 -8.45
N GLN A 101 -1.95 -8.85 -9.42
CA GLN A 101 -1.58 -10.24 -9.17
C GLN A 101 -0.28 -10.64 -9.88
N ALA A 102 0.72 -11.04 -9.08
CA ALA A 102 1.94 -11.64 -9.57
C ALA A 102 1.89 -13.16 -9.42
N CYS A 103 2.43 -13.89 -10.38
CA CYS A 103 2.47 -15.35 -10.36
C CYS A 103 3.88 -15.87 -10.63
N LEU A 104 4.33 -16.78 -9.79
CA LEU A 104 5.55 -17.56 -9.92
C LEU A 104 5.29 -18.80 -10.79
N ASN A 105 6.11 -19.00 -11.82
CA ASN A 105 5.97 -20.05 -12.81
C ASN A 105 6.46 -21.40 -12.27
N LEU A 106 5.65 -21.99 -11.39
CA LEU A 106 5.83 -23.33 -10.82
C LEU A 106 4.71 -24.27 -11.27
N THR A 107 4.84 -25.56 -10.96
CA THR A 107 3.77 -26.54 -11.13
C THR A 107 3.43 -27.16 -9.76
N PRO A 108 2.24 -26.87 -9.16
CA PRO A 108 1.23 -25.92 -9.63
C PRO A 108 1.68 -24.46 -9.49
N GLN A 109 1.17 -23.57 -10.36
CA GLN A 109 1.48 -22.15 -10.34
C GLN A 109 1.11 -21.52 -8.99
N GLN A 110 1.97 -20.64 -8.47
CA GLN A 110 1.74 -19.94 -7.21
C GLN A 110 1.57 -18.46 -7.47
N CYS A 111 0.52 -17.83 -6.94
CA CYS A 111 0.26 -16.42 -7.16
C CYS A 111 0.05 -15.68 -5.84
N ALA A 112 0.46 -14.42 -5.82
CA ALA A 112 0.18 -13.47 -4.74
C ALA A 112 -0.53 -12.23 -5.31
N SER A 113 -1.43 -11.66 -4.52
CA SER A 113 -2.18 -10.47 -4.91
C SER A 113 -2.14 -9.42 -3.82
N ALA A 114 -2.13 -8.15 -4.23
CA ALA A 114 -2.34 -7.01 -3.35
C ALA A 114 -3.47 -6.16 -3.90
N GLN A 115 -4.23 -5.54 -3.00
CA GLN A 115 -5.35 -4.67 -3.32
C GLN A 115 -4.99 -3.23 -2.98
N LEU A 116 -5.29 -2.33 -3.91
CA LEU A 116 -5.19 -0.90 -3.71
C LEU A 116 -6.58 -0.30 -3.94
N LEU A 117 -7.02 0.55 -3.01
CA LEU A 117 -8.26 1.29 -3.14
C LEU A 117 -7.94 2.71 -3.61
N SER A 118 -8.46 3.11 -4.76
CA SER A 118 -8.31 4.49 -5.22
C SER A 118 -9.51 5.35 -4.82
N VAL A 119 -9.23 6.51 -4.22
CA VAL A 119 -10.21 7.46 -3.67
C VAL A 119 -9.71 8.90 -3.83
N ASN A 120 -10.62 9.86 -3.97
CA ASN A 120 -10.26 11.30 -4.10
C ASN A 120 -9.77 11.94 -2.80
N GLN A 121 -10.10 11.35 -1.66
CA GLN A 121 -9.71 11.81 -0.34
C GLN A 121 -9.31 10.60 0.47
N LEU A 122 -8.12 10.65 1.09
CA LEU A 122 -7.75 9.65 2.08
C LEU A 122 -8.76 9.70 3.23
N PRO A 123 -9.09 8.56 3.86
CA PRO A 123 -9.83 8.58 5.11
C PRO A 123 -9.11 9.50 6.09
N GLN A 124 -9.84 10.36 6.79
CA GLN A 124 -9.24 11.24 7.79
C GLN A 124 -8.79 10.40 9.00
N THR A 125 -7.57 9.85 8.95
CA THR A 125 -6.98 9.13 10.08
C THR A 125 -6.37 10.14 11.04
N GLY A 126 -7.02 10.38 12.18
CA GLY A 126 -6.51 11.26 13.23
C GLY A 126 -7.41 12.43 13.62
N GLU A 127 -8.66 12.52 13.14
CA GLU A 127 -9.57 13.53 13.68
C GLU A 127 -9.85 13.27 15.17
N THR A 128 -9.67 14.31 15.99
CA THR A 128 -10.20 14.28 17.35
C THR A 128 -11.72 14.30 17.28
N PRO A 129 -12.44 13.46 18.05
CA PRO A 129 -13.89 13.47 18.07
C PRO A 129 -14.47 14.87 18.28
N GLN A 130 -15.54 15.22 17.55
CA GLN A 130 -16.21 16.52 17.63
C GLN A 130 -16.57 16.98 19.06
N TRP A 131 -16.85 16.03 19.98
CA TRP A 131 -17.10 16.35 21.38
C TRP A 131 -15.89 16.95 22.10
N ARG A 132 -14.65 16.61 21.70
CA ARG A 132 -13.42 17.20 22.27
C ARG A 132 -13.28 18.68 21.90
N GLY A 133 -13.61 19.03 20.65
CA GLY A 133 -13.64 20.43 20.21
C GLY A 133 -14.69 21.23 20.96
N LEU A 134 -15.91 20.66 21.10
CA LEU A 134 -16.99 21.28 21.87
C LEU A 134 -16.67 21.40 23.36
N ALA A 135 -16.00 20.40 23.97
CA ALA A 135 -15.60 20.42 25.37
C ALA A 135 -14.54 21.50 25.68
N LEU A 136 -13.61 21.75 24.76
CA LEU A 136 -12.62 22.82 24.91
C LEU A 136 -13.27 24.22 24.84
N LEU A 137 -14.19 24.42 23.90
CA LEU A 137 -14.93 25.68 23.76
C LEU A 137 -15.83 25.95 24.97
N SER A 138 -16.49 24.92 25.51
CA SER A 138 -17.33 25.09 26.70
C SER A 138 -16.51 25.43 27.95
N MET A 139 -15.34 24.82 28.13
CA MET A 139 -14.43 25.13 29.25
C MET A 139 -13.95 26.59 29.22
N ILE A 140 -13.53 27.09 28.04
CA ILE A 140 -13.08 28.48 27.88
C ILE A 140 -14.24 29.46 28.16
N GLY A 141 -15.44 29.16 27.66
CA GLY A 141 -16.64 29.97 27.92
C GLY A 141 -17.03 30.02 29.39
N MET A 142 -16.90 28.90 30.10
CA MET A 142 -17.23 28.81 31.54
C MET A 142 -16.23 29.57 32.42
N MET A 143 -14.94 29.58 32.06
CA MET A 143 -13.92 30.37 32.77
C MET A 143 -14.12 31.89 32.59
N LEU A 144 -14.49 32.33 31.38
CA LEU A 144 -14.75 33.76 31.10
C LEU A 144 -15.97 34.28 31.85
N THR A 145 -17.06 33.50 31.91
CA THR A 145 -18.28 33.88 32.63
C THR A 145 -18.09 33.87 34.14
N ALA A 146 -17.40 32.84 34.69
CA ALA A 146 -17.05 32.81 36.11
C ALA A 146 -16.11 33.98 36.50
N GLY A 147 -15.14 34.31 35.65
CA GLY A 147 -14.26 35.47 35.84
C GLY A 147 -15.02 36.79 35.87
N MET A 148 -15.99 37.00 34.97
CA MET A 148 -16.85 38.20 34.98
C MET A 148 -17.76 38.28 36.20
N LEU A 149 -18.29 37.15 36.68
CA LEU A 149 -19.15 37.11 37.86
C LEU A 149 -18.37 37.46 39.13
N LEU A 150 -17.16 36.91 39.28
CA LEU A 150 -16.26 37.20 40.39
C LEU A 150 -15.75 38.66 40.35
N PHE A 151 -15.52 39.21 39.16
CA PHE A 151 -15.14 40.62 39.02
C PHE A 151 -16.26 41.57 39.45
N ARG A 152 -17.52 41.26 39.08
CA ARG A 152 -18.69 42.07 39.48
C ARG A 152 -19.00 42.02 40.97
N LEU A 153 -18.80 40.87 41.61
CA LEU A 153 -19.00 40.71 43.06
C LEU A 153 -17.90 41.38 43.90
N ARG A 154 -16.74 41.66 43.30
CA ARG A 154 -15.62 42.34 43.98
C ARG A 154 -15.67 43.87 43.80
N SER A 155 -16.49 44.37 42.88
CA SER A 155 -16.68 45.80 42.59
C SER A 155 -17.97 46.41 43.19
N ALA A 156 -18.68 45.66 44.05
CA ALA A 156 -19.81 46.11 44.85
C ALA A 156 -19.43 46.11 46.33
#